data_AF-A0A534VKW4-F1
#
_entry.id   AF-A0A534VKW4-F1
#
_cell.length_a   1.000
_cell.length_b   1.000
_cell.length_c   1.000
_cell.angle_alpha   90.00
_cell.angle_beta   90.00
_cell.angle_gamma   90.00
#
_symmetry.space_group_name_H-M   'P 1'
#
loop_
_entity.id
_entity.type
_entity.pdbx_description
1 polymer ?
#
loop_
_entity_poly.entity_id
_entity_poly.type
_entity_poly.pdbx_seq_one_letter_code
_entity_poly.pdbx_strand_id
1 'polypeptide(L)'
;DLLRQDADGYYYFVDRIGDTFRWKGENVATQEVADVLSGAAGVTEANVYGMEVPGEDGRAGMAALVLAEGARFDGAALYARTEQHLPAYARPAFVRLVPEMDVTGTLKQRKLALAAEGYDPARVGDPLFVRDDAARAYLPLTAAVLAAIRDGRRRL
;
A
#
# COMPACT_ATOMS: atom_id res chain seq x y z
N ASP A 1 1.62 -3.54 -19.17
CA ASP A 1 0.42 -2.67 -19.04
C ASP A 1 -0.83 -3.46 -19.43
N LEU A 2 -2.01 -3.03 -18.96
CA LEU A 2 -3.34 -3.54 -19.27
C LEU A 2 -4.10 -2.44 -20.01
N LEU A 3 -4.64 -2.78 -21.17
CA LEU A 3 -5.44 -1.91 -22.01
C LEU A 3 -6.83 -2.54 -22.19
N ARG A 4 -7.88 -1.72 -22.21
CA ARG A 4 -9.25 -2.11 -22.58
C ARG A 4 -9.53 -1.56 -23.97
N GLN A 5 -10.06 -2.40 -24.85
CA GLN A 5 -10.58 -1.95 -26.14
C GLN A 5 -12.10 -1.78 -26.03
N ASP A 6 -12.66 -0.68 -26.54
CA ASP A 6 -14.11 -0.53 -26.70
C ASP A 6 -14.61 -1.14 -28.02
N ALA A 7 -15.93 -1.07 -28.24
CA ALA A 7 -16.59 -1.60 -29.42
C ALA A 7 -16.20 -0.86 -30.73
N ASP A 8 -15.73 0.38 -30.61
CA ASP A 8 -15.32 1.22 -31.74
C ASP A 8 -13.81 1.07 -32.04
N GLY A 9 -13.11 0.22 -31.28
CA GLY A 9 -11.71 -0.13 -31.49
C GLY A 9 -10.71 0.79 -30.77
N TYR A 10 -11.17 1.72 -29.94
CA TYR A 10 -10.29 2.59 -29.15
C TYR A 10 -9.71 1.85 -27.95
N TYR A 11 -8.42 2.07 -27.69
CA TYR A 11 -7.72 1.52 -26.54
C TYR A 11 -7.65 2.53 -25.39
N TYR A 12 -8.04 2.09 -24.21
CA TYR A 12 -7.97 2.84 -22.95
C TYR A 12 -6.97 2.16 -22.04
N PHE A 13 -6.10 2.96 -21.42
CA PHE A 13 -5.24 2.47 -20.35
C PHE A 13 -6.09 2.06 -19.14
N VAL A 14 -5.88 0.84 -18.65
CA VAL A 14 -6.60 0.32 -17.47
C VAL A 14 -5.67 0.27 -16.28
N ASP A 15 -4.49 -0.36 -16.41
CA ASP A 15 -3.56 -0.50 -15.30
C ASP A 15 -2.15 -0.91 -15.76
N ARG A 16 -1.16 -0.84 -14.87
CA ARG A 16 0.09 -1.60 -15.02
C ARG A 16 -0.04 -2.94 -14.30
N ILE A 17 -0.30 -3.98 -15.08
CA ILE A 17 -0.11 -5.34 -14.62
C ILE A 17 1.40 -5.62 -14.54
N GLY A 18 1.98 -5.50 -13.35
CA GLY A 18 3.41 -5.74 -13.09
C GLY A 18 3.89 -4.94 -11.89
N ASP A 19 5.13 -5.18 -11.46
CA ASP A 19 5.74 -4.73 -10.19
C ASP A 19 5.95 -3.21 -10.04
N THR A 20 5.12 -2.37 -10.66
CA THR A 20 5.17 -0.92 -10.47
C THR A 20 3.80 -0.27 -10.41
N PHE A 21 3.68 0.83 -9.68
CA PHE A 21 2.57 1.78 -9.78
C PHE A 21 3.09 3.21 -9.92
N ARG A 22 2.24 4.14 -10.36
CA ARG A 22 2.61 5.55 -10.50
C ARG A 22 1.98 6.37 -9.37
N TRP A 23 2.77 7.13 -8.63
CA TRP A 23 2.31 7.96 -7.51
C TRP A 23 2.85 9.38 -7.66
N LYS A 24 1.97 10.39 -7.72
CA LYS A 24 2.35 11.81 -7.82
C LYS A 24 3.42 12.10 -8.87
N GLY A 25 3.30 11.43 -10.01
CA GLY A 25 4.22 11.61 -11.13
C GLY A 25 5.43 10.67 -11.17
N GLU A 26 5.64 9.86 -10.12
CA GLU A 26 6.80 8.98 -9.97
C GLU A 26 6.45 7.52 -10.17
N ASN A 27 7.39 6.71 -10.68
CA ASN A 27 7.22 5.26 -10.75
C ASN A 27 7.77 4.61 -9.48
N VAL A 28 6.97 3.76 -8.85
CA VAL A 28 7.35 3.01 -7.65
C VAL A 28 7.45 1.54 -8.00
N ALA A 29 8.61 0.91 -7.77
CA ALA A 29 8.79 -0.52 -7.93
C ALA A 29 8.33 -1.26 -6.67
N THR A 30 7.26 -2.06 -6.79
CA THR A 30 6.66 -2.77 -5.66
C THR A 30 7.61 -3.79 -5.04
N GLN A 31 8.47 -4.42 -5.86
CA GLN A 31 9.42 -5.42 -5.35
C GLN A 31 10.52 -4.77 -4.51
N GLU A 32 11.08 -3.66 -4.97
CA GLU A 32 12.09 -2.90 -4.22
C GLU A 32 11.54 -2.44 -2.86
N VAL A 33 10.33 -1.90 -2.85
CA VAL A 33 9.66 -1.52 -1.60
C VAL A 33 9.40 -2.75 -0.74
N ALA A 34 8.94 -3.87 -1.30
CA ALA A 34 8.71 -5.11 -0.55
C ALA A 34 10.00 -5.64 0.09
N ASP A 35 11.13 -5.64 -0.62
CA ASP A 35 12.43 -6.09 -0.10
C ASP A 35 12.89 -5.20 1.07
N VAL A 36 12.69 -3.88 0.94
CA VAL A 36 12.91 -2.89 2.01
C VAL A 36 11.89 -2.98 3.15
N LEU A 37 10.80 -3.73 3.02
CA LEU A 37 9.87 -4.00 4.12
C LEU A 37 10.14 -5.36 4.77
N SER A 38 10.58 -6.35 4.01
CA SER A 38 10.83 -7.73 4.47
C SER A 38 11.94 -7.83 5.53
N GLY A 39 13.03 -7.07 5.42
CA GLY A 39 14.05 -7.04 6.49
C GLY A 39 13.68 -6.22 7.75
N ALA A 40 12.41 -5.90 8.00
CA ALA A 40 11.99 -5.07 9.12
C ALA A 40 11.77 -6.00 10.30
N ALA A 41 12.05 -5.52 11.51
CA ALA A 41 11.95 -6.37 12.69
C ALA A 41 10.55 -6.99 12.80
N GLY A 42 10.50 -8.33 12.83
CA GLY A 42 9.27 -9.08 12.98
C GLY A 42 8.43 -9.24 11.71
N VAL A 43 8.81 -8.69 10.56
CA VAL A 43 8.11 -8.93 9.28
C VAL A 43 8.59 -10.26 8.68
N THR A 44 7.66 -11.15 8.34
CA THR A 44 7.96 -12.43 7.68
C THR A 44 7.66 -12.37 6.18
N GLU A 45 6.62 -11.62 5.80
CA GLU A 45 6.23 -11.44 4.41
C GLU A 45 5.78 -10.00 4.16
N ALA A 46 6.11 -9.47 2.97
CA ALA A 46 5.68 -8.15 2.54
C ALA A 46 5.19 -8.18 1.09
N ASN A 47 4.02 -7.60 0.85
CA ASN A 47 3.47 -7.44 -0.49
C ASN A 47 3.02 -6.00 -0.70
N VAL A 48 3.50 -5.39 -1.79
CA VAL A 48 3.26 -3.98 -2.09
C VAL A 48 2.45 -3.83 -3.36
N TYR A 49 1.47 -2.93 -3.33
CA TYR A 49 0.60 -2.63 -4.46
C TYR A 49 0.14 -1.17 -4.40
N GLY A 50 -0.19 -0.62 -5.57
CA GLY A 50 -0.79 0.71 -5.67
C GLY A 50 -2.31 0.62 -5.51
N MET A 51 -2.91 1.57 -4.80
CA MET A 51 -4.35 1.70 -4.63
C MET A 51 -4.83 3.11 -4.99
N GLU A 52 -6.05 3.21 -5.51
CA GLU A 52 -6.67 4.51 -5.79
C GLU A 52 -7.13 5.18 -4.51
N VAL A 53 -6.80 6.47 -4.38
CA VAL A 53 -7.27 7.35 -3.31
C VAL A 53 -8.06 8.48 -3.97
N PRO A 54 -9.34 8.67 -3.64
CA PRO A 54 -10.14 9.74 -4.23
C PRO A 54 -9.49 11.12 -4.05
N GLY A 55 -9.37 11.87 -5.14
CA GLY A 55 -8.79 13.21 -5.13
C GLY A 55 -7.27 13.28 -5.23
N GLU A 56 -6.56 12.15 -5.27
CA GLU A 56 -5.11 12.10 -5.49
C GLU A 56 -4.76 11.65 -6.92
N ASP A 57 -3.62 12.13 -7.42
CA ASP A 57 -3.11 11.73 -8.74
C ASP A 57 -2.26 10.45 -8.65
N GLY A 58 -2.66 9.44 -9.42
CA GLY A 58 -2.05 8.12 -9.44
C GLY A 58 -2.54 7.20 -8.33
N ARG A 59 -1.68 6.27 -7.92
CA ARG A 59 -1.98 5.22 -6.94
C ARG A 59 -1.08 5.34 -5.73
N ALA A 60 -1.67 5.47 -4.54
CA ALA A 60 -0.94 5.50 -3.29
C ALA A 60 -0.39 4.10 -2.98
N GLY A 61 0.83 4.03 -2.43
CA GLY A 61 1.44 2.77 -2.05
C GLY A 61 0.79 2.17 -0.81
N MET A 62 0.43 0.89 -0.88
CA MET A 62 -0.06 0.07 0.22
C MET A 62 0.85 -1.14 0.40
N ALA A 63 1.21 -1.43 1.65
CA ALA A 63 1.95 -2.62 2.01
C ALA A 63 1.09 -3.55 2.87
N ALA A 64 0.83 -4.77 2.41
CA ALA A 64 0.34 -5.85 3.26
C ALA A 64 1.55 -6.56 3.87
N LEU A 65 1.57 -6.70 5.19
CA LEU A 65 2.66 -7.31 5.96
C LEU A 65 2.11 -8.47 6.80
N VAL A 66 2.86 -9.57 6.84
CA VAL A 66 2.70 -10.64 7.83
C VAL A 66 3.79 -10.47 8.87
N LEU A 67 3.43 -10.62 10.13
CA LEU A 67 4.39 -10.59 11.23
C LEU A 67 4.67 -12.00 11.74
N ALA A 68 5.89 -12.20 12.25
CA ALA A 68 6.25 -13.41 12.99
C ALA A 68 5.35 -13.59 14.21
N GLU A 69 5.12 -14.85 14.59
CA GLU A 69 4.31 -15.16 15.77
C GLU A 69 4.87 -14.48 17.03
N GLY A 70 4.00 -13.78 17.77
CA GLY A 70 4.37 -13.02 18.97
C GLY A 70 5.06 -11.67 18.71
N ALA A 71 5.41 -11.34 17.46
CA ALA A 71 5.95 -10.03 17.12
C ALA A 71 4.85 -8.94 17.22
N ARG A 72 5.27 -7.73 17.56
CA ARG A 72 4.40 -6.54 17.56
C ARG A 72 4.83 -5.59 16.47
N PHE A 73 3.84 -4.99 15.81
CA PHE A 73 4.11 -3.95 14.82
C PHE A 73 4.64 -2.69 15.49
N ASP A 74 5.82 -2.25 15.05
CA ASP A 74 6.41 -0.97 15.44
C ASP A 74 6.39 -0.01 14.24
N GLY A 75 5.41 0.89 14.24
CA GLY A 75 5.23 1.87 13.18
C GLY A 75 6.35 2.89 13.09
N ALA A 76 7.05 3.19 14.19
CA ALA A 76 8.17 4.13 14.18
C ALA A 76 9.44 3.47 13.60
N ALA A 77 9.69 2.21 13.97
CA ALA A 77 10.79 1.43 13.40
C ALA A 77 10.61 1.21 11.89
N LEU A 78 9.38 0.89 11.44
CA LEU A 78 9.10 0.76 10.01
C LEU A 78 9.28 2.10 9.26
N TYR A 79 8.84 3.21 9.85
CA TYR A 79 9.03 4.54 9.26
C TYR A 79 10.53 4.85 9.08
N ALA A 80 11.33 4.67 10.14
CA ALA A 80 12.77 4.92 10.08
C ALA A 80 13.45 4.07 9.00
N ARG A 81 13.06 2.79 8.87
CA ARG A 81 13.60 1.90 7.84
C ARG A 81 13.23 2.38 6.44
N THR A 82 11.97 2.70 6.18
CA THR A 82 11.54 3.17 4.85
C THR A 82 12.15 4.53 4.52
N GLU A 83 12.33 5.43 5.48
CA GLU A 83 13.03 6.70 5.28
C GLU A 83 14.51 6.52 4.94
N GLN A 84 15.19 5.58 5.58
CA GLN A 84 16.61 5.34 5.33
C GLN A 84 16.89 4.72 3.95
N HIS A 85 15.95 3.94 3.42
CA HIS A 85 16.21 3.07 2.26
C HIS A 85 15.37 3.40 1.02
N LEU A 86 14.28 4.17 1.15
CA LEU A 86 13.40 4.52 0.04
C LEU A 86 13.28 6.04 -0.13
N PRO A 87 13.16 6.51 -1.37
CA PRO A 87 12.80 7.90 -1.62
C PRO A 87 11.39 8.20 -1.13
N ALA A 88 11.11 9.47 -0.84
CA ALA A 88 9.88 9.89 -0.18
C ALA A 88 8.58 9.39 -0.85
N TYR A 89 8.58 9.32 -2.18
CA TYR A 89 7.43 8.91 -3.00
C TYR A 89 7.20 7.39 -3.03
N ALA A 90 8.22 6.56 -2.75
CA ALA A 90 8.13 5.09 -2.78
C ALA A 90 7.75 4.49 -1.43
N ARG A 91 7.94 5.24 -0.33
CA ARG A 91 7.52 4.84 1.02
C ARG A 91 6.00 4.63 1.06
N PRO A 92 5.49 3.46 1.48
CA PRO A 92 4.06 3.19 1.50
C PRO A 92 3.28 4.25 2.29
N ALA A 93 2.17 4.71 1.72
CA ALA A 93 1.25 5.60 2.42
C ALA A 93 0.44 4.84 3.47
N PHE A 94 0.11 3.58 3.19
CA PHE A 94 -0.67 2.71 4.05
C PHE A 94 0.05 1.38 4.31
N VAL A 95 -0.23 0.81 5.48
CA VAL A 95 0.20 -0.54 5.88
C VAL A 95 -1.00 -1.31 6.40
N ARG A 96 -1.14 -2.57 6.01
CA ARG A 96 -2.13 -3.53 6.50
C ARG A 96 -1.42 -4.73 7.07
N LEU A 97 -1.79 -5.13 8.28
CA LEU A 97 -1.28 -6.36 8.89
C LEU A 97 -2.25 -7.50 8.57
N VAL A 98 -1.81 -8.46 7.78
CA VAL A 98 -2.62 -9.64 7.43
C VAL A 98 -2.10 -10.86 8.21
N PRO A 99 -2.98 -11.80 8.61
CA PRO A 99 -2.56 -12.97 9.37
C PRO A 99 -1.63 -13.90 8.57
N GLU A 100 -1.89 -14.01 7.27
CA GLU A 100 -1.09 -14.79 6.33
C GLU A 100 -1.27 -14.21 4.91
N MET A 101 -0.30 -14.48 4.03
CA MET A 101 -0.50 -14.24 2.60
C MET A 101 -1.16 -15.46 1.97
N ASP A 102 -2.36 -15.27 1.45
CA ASP A 102 -3.07 -16.31 0.73
C ASP A 102 -2.29 -16.71 -0.56
N VAL A 103 -1.71 -17.92 -0.53
CA VAL A 103 -0.92 -18.53 -1.60
C VAL A 103 -1.77 -19.34 -2.60
N THR A 104 -3.10 -19.39 -2.43
CA THR A 104 -3.97 -20.24 -3.26
C THR A 104 -4.28 -19.65 -4.65
N GLY A 105 -3.80 -18.45 -4.96
CA GLY A 105 -3.89 -17.80 -6.27
C GLY A 105 -2.57 -17.21 -6.75
N THR A 106 -2.51 -16.75 -8.00
CA THR A 106 -1.31 -16.03 -8.48
C THR A 106 -1.14 -14.71 -7.69
N LEU A 107 0.10 -14.32 -7.37
CA LEU A 107 0.41 -13.06 -6.66
C LEU A 107 -0.32 -11.84 -7.26
N LYS A 108 -0.52 -11.85 -8.58
CA LYS A 108 -1.28 -10.86 -9.33
C LYS A 108 -2.76 -10.79 -8.95
N GLN A 109 -3.46 -11.94 -8.91
CA GLN A 109 -4.87 -11.99 -8.51
C GLN A 109 -5.06 -11.52 -7.07
N ARG A 110 -4.09 -11.83 -6.19
CA ARG A 110 -4.12 -11.38 -4.79
C ARG A 110 -3.93 -9.87 -4.66
N LYS A 111 -2.97 -9.26 -5.36
CA LYS A 111 -2.79 -7.78 -5.38
C LYS A 111 -4.08 -7.08 -5.81
N LEU A 112 -4.80 -7.61 -6.80
CA LEU A 112 -6.08 -7.07 -7.26
C LEU A 112 -7.19 -7.18 -6.19
N ALA A 113 -7.30 -8.33 -5.52
CA ALA A 113 -8.28 -8.51 -4.44
C ALA A 113 -7.99 -7.55 -3.26
N LEU A 114 -6.74 -7.49 -2.81
CA LEU A 114 -6.30 -6.59 -1.74
C LEU A 114 -6.49 -5.11 -2.09
N ALA A 115 -6.26 -4.73 -3.35
CA ALA A 115 -6.54 -3.38 -3.83
C ALA A 115 -8.04 -3.06 -3.84
N ALA A 116 -8.90 -4.02 -4.22
CA ALA A 116 -10.35 -3.85 -4.23
C ALA A 116 -10.99 -3.79 -2.84
N GLU A 117 -10.40 -4.50 -1.86
CA GLU A 117 -10.74 -4.38 -0.45
C GLU A 117 -10.38 -2.99 0.09
N GLY A 118 -9.29 -2.42 -0.41
CA GLY A 118 -8.91 -1.03 -0.16
C GLY A 118 -8.30 -0.82 1.24
N TYR A 119 -8.52 0.38 1.77
CA TYR A 119 -7.95 0.87 3.03
C TYR A 119 -9.03 1.36 3.99
N ASP A 120 -10.29 0.90 3.81
CA ASP A 120 -11.40 1.32 4.65
C ASP A 120 -11.53 0.38 5.88
N PRO A 121 -11.31 0.88 7.11
CA PRO A 121 -11.45 0.09 8.33
C PRO A 121 -12.86 -0.48 8.55
N ALA A 122 -13.88 0.05 7.86
CA ALA A 122 -15.24 -0.51 7.92
C ALA A 122 -15.43 -1.73 6.99
N ARG A 123 -14.55 -1.91 5.99
CA ARG A 123 -14.61 -3.01 5.01
C ARG A 123 -13.60 -4.12 5.31
N VAL A 124 -12.54 -3.78 6.03
CA VAL A 124 -11.40 -4.66 6.31
C VAL A 124 -11.26 -4.80 7.83
N GLY A 125 -11.29 -6.04 8.33
CA GLY A 125 -11.09 -6.33 9.75
C GLY A 125 -9.62 -6.33 10.21
N ASP A 126 -8.69 -6.29 9.26
CA ASP A 126 -7.26 -6.27 9.52
C ASP A 126 -6.80 -4.91 10.07
N PRO A 127 -5.79 -4.89 10.97
CA PRO A 127 -5.19 -3.65 11.42
C PRO A 127 -4.60 -2.84 10.26
N LEU A 128 -5.08 -1.60 10.13
CA LEU A 128 -4.63 -0.64 9.12
C LEU A 128 -3.87 0.51 9.78
N PHE A 129 -2.82 0.96 9.10
CA PHE A 129 -1.99 2.08 9.51
C PHE A 129 -1.75 3.03 8.34
N VAL A 130 -1.51 4.30 8.65
CA VAL A 130 -1.17 5.34 7.68
C VAL A 130 0.13 6.02 8.09
N ARG A 131 0.94 6.38 7.11
CA ARG A 131 2.16 7.16 7.32
C ARG A 131 1.82 8.52 7.92
N ASP A 132 2.59 8.93 8.91
CA ASP A 132 2.58 10.27 9.46
C ASP A 132 4.01 10.81 9.48
N ASP A 133 4.33 11.72 8.56
CA ASP A 133 5.67 12.30 8.48
C ASP A 133 5.97 13.25 9.64
N ALA A 134 4.94 13.85 10.26
CA ALA A 134 5.13 14.74 11.42
C ALA A 134 5.43 13.93 12.68
N ALA A 135 4.72 12.81 12.88
CA ALA A 135 4.98 11.88 13.98
C ALA A 135 6.14 10.91 13.68
N ARG A 136 6.65 10.88 12.45
CA ARG A 136 7.69 9.96 11.95
C ARG A 136 7.37 8.49 12.27
N ALA A 137 6.12 8.10 12.04
CA ALA A 137 5.62 6.77 12.36
C ALA A 137 4.44 6.38 11.46
N TYR A 138 4.17 5.08 11.38
CA TYR A 138 2.88 4.55 10.91
C TYR A 138 1.89 4.49 12.08
N LEU A 139 0.81 5.26 11.99
CA LEU A 139 -0.21 5.38 13.03
C LEU A 139 -1.48 4.61 12.64
N PRO A 140 -2.26 4.06 13.61
CA PRO A 140 -3.52 3.39 13.31
C PRO A 140 -4.46 4.24 12.46
N LEU A 141 -4.96 3.66 11.37
CA LEU A 141 -5.93 4.31 10.49
C LEU A 141 -7.32 4.21 11.11
N THR A 142 -7.67 5.20 11.92
CA THR A 142 -9.02 5.32 12.49
C THR A 142 -9.99 5.94 11.48
N ALA A 143 -11.30 5.79 11.72
CA ALA A 143 -12.32 6.42 10.89
C ALA A 143 -12.17 7.96 10.80
N ALA A 144 -11.72 8.60 11.88
CA ALA A 144 -11.47 10.04 11.91
C ALA A 144 -10.28 10.44 11.02
N VAL A 145 -9.20 9.65 11.04
CA VAL A 145 -8.03 9.88 10.18
C VAL A 145 -8.38 9.62 8.72
N LEU A 146 -9.15 8.57 8.43
CA LEU A 146 -9.65 8.28 7.08
C LEU A 146 -10.52 9.43 6.53
N ALA A 147 -11.44 9.96 7.35
CA ALA A 147 -12.25 11.12 6.97
C ALA A 147 -11.37 12.34 6.66
N ALA A 148 -10.34 12.61 7.47
CA ALA A 148 -9.41 13.71 7.20
C ALA A 148 -8.62 13.54 5.88
N ILE A 149 -8.29 12.31 5.49
CA ILE A 149 -7.65 12.02 4.20
C ILE A 149 -8.66 12.25 3.05
N ARG A 150 -9.89 11.72 3.18
CA ARG A 150 -10.95 11.89 2.16
C ARG A 150 -11.33 13.35 1.93
N ASP A 151 -11.34 14.15 2.98
CA ASP A 151 -11.64 15.58 2.92
C ASP A 151 -10.44 16.43 2.47
N GLY A 152 -9.28 15.81 2.21
CA GLY A 152 -8.04 16.51 1.85
C GLY A 152 -7.38 17.31 2.98
N ARG A 153 -7.91 17.21 4.22
CA ARG A 153 -7.36 17.86 5.42
C ARG A 153 -6.04 17.23 5.87
N ARG A 154 -5.78 15.98 5.49
CA ARG A 154 -4.53 15.26 5.70
C ARG A 154 -3.98 14.77 4.36
N ARG A 155 -2.81 15.28 3.97
CA ARG A 155 -2.14 14.88 2.72
C ARG A 155 -1.36 13.59 2.93
N LEU A 156 -1.29 12.76 1.88
CA LEU A 156 -0.51 11.52 1.82
C LEU A 156 0.89 11.74 1.24
#